data_AF-A0A1B8Y1W3-F1
#
_entry.id   AF-A0A1B8Y1W3-F1
#
_cell.length_a   1.000
_cell.length_b   1.000
_cell.length_c   1.000
_cell.angle_alpha   90.00
_cell.angle_beta   90.00
_cell.angle_gamma   90.00
#
_symmetry.space_group_name_H-M   'P 1'
#
loop_
_entity.id
_entity.type
_entity.pdbx_description
1 polymer ?
#
loop_
_entity_poly.entity_id
_entity_poly.type
_entity_poly.pdbx_seq_one_letter_code
_entity_poly.pdbx_strand_id
1 'polypeptide(L)' 'VTMSDRAAAERACKDPNPIIDGRKANVNLAYLGAKPRNLQSAFTIGVQQLHPAFIQRPF' A
#
# COMPACT_ATOMS: atom_id res chain seq x y z
N VAL A 1 -11.07 0.23 -5.45
CA VAL A 1 -11.56 0.73 -6.75
C VAL A 1 -10.40 1.40 -7.49
N THR A 2 -10.32 1.24 -8.80
CA THR A 2 -9.41 2.00 -9.67
C THR A 2 -10.26 2.72 -10.70
N MET A 3 -10.14 4.04 -10.79
CA MET A 3 -10.95 4.84 -11.71
C MET A 3 -10.27 4.88 -13.08
N SER A 4 -11.07 4.94 -14.16
CA SER A 4 -10.57 4.94 -15.54
C SER A 4 -9.85 6.24 -15.92
N ASP A 5 -10.26 7.37 -15.33
CA ASP A 5 -9.71 8.70 -15.59
C ASP A 5 -9.66 9.56 -14.32
N ARG A 6 -8.88 10.65 -14.39
CA ARG A 6 -8.74 11.62 -13.30
C ARG A 6 -10.08 12.28 -12.95
N ALA A 7 -10.90 12.61 -13.96
CA ALA A 7 -12.16 13.29 -13.74
C ALA A 7 -13.20 12.40 -13.03
N ALA A 8 -13.23 11.08 -13.27
CA ALA A 8 -14.07 10.20 -12.47
C ALA A 8 -13.57 10.07 -11.03
N ALA A 9 -12.25 10.04 -10.79
CA ALA A 9 -11.70 10.07 -9.44
C ALA A 9 -12.10 11.35 -8.67
N GLU A 10 -12.02 12.51 -9.31
CA GLU A 10 -12.45 13.77 -8.69
C GLU A 10 -13.95 13.78 -8.38
N ARG A 11 -14.79 13.25 -9.27
CA ARG A 11 -16.23 13.09 -9.00
C ARG A 11 -16.49 12.18 -7.81
N ALA A 12 -15.76 11.07 -7.69
CA ALA A 12 -15.89 10.16 -6.56
C ALA A 12 -15.48 10.83 -5.24
N CYS A 13 -14.49 11.73 -5.24
CA CYS A 13 -14.05 12.45 -4.04
C CYS A 13 -14.99 13.59 -3.60
N LYS A 14 -15.98 14.00 -4.41
CA LYS A 14 -16.92 15.09 -4.05
C LYS A 14 -17.83 14.72 -2.88
N ASP A 15 -18.24 13.46 -2.81
CA ASP A 15 -18.90 12.89 -1.65
C ASP A 15 -17.94 11.91 -0.97
N PRO A 16 -17.22 12.33 0.09
CA PRO A 16 -16.26 11.47 0.79
C PRO A 16 -16.94 10.33 1.58
N ASN A 17 -18.26 10.38 1.76
CA ASN A 17 -19.01 9.43 2.57
C ASN A 17 -20.28 8.90 1.89
N PRO A 18 -20.16 8.30 0.68
CA PRO A 18 -21.32 7.82 -0.06
C PRO A 18 -21.94 6.63 0.65
N ILE A 19 -23.25 6.43 0.46
CA ILE A 19 -23.95 5.22 0.89
C ILE A 19 -23.79 4.16 -0.19
N ILE A 20 -23.16 3.04 0.16
CA ILE A 20 -23.01 1.86 -0.69
C ILE A 20 -23.71 0.69 0.03
N ASP A 21 -24.67 0.05 -0.63
CA ASP A 21 -25.48 -1.05 -0.08
C ASP A 21 -26.13 -0.72 1.28
N GLY A 22 -26.58 0.52 1.48
CA GLY A 22 -27.20 0.98 2.71
C GLY A 22 -26.24 1.26 3.87
N ARG A 23 -24.91 1.20 3.63
CA ARG A 23 -23.88 1.52 4.63
C ARG A 23 -23.04 2.72 4.18
N LYS A 24 -22.65 3.57 5.13
CA LYS A 24 -21.72 4.67 4.85
C LYS A 24 -20.34 4.09 4.54
N ALA A 25 -19.84 4.39 3.35
CA ALA A 25 -18.47 4.10 2.94
C ALA A 25 -17.56 5.32 3.18
N ASN A 26 -16.26 5.13 2.96
CA ASN A 26 -15.29 6.22 2.97
C ASN A 26 -14.51 6.21 1.66
N VAL A 27 -14.40 7.39 1.04
CA VAL A 27 -13.63 7.59 -0.19
C VAL A 27 -12.37 8.38 0.16
N ASN A 28 -11.22 7.82 -0.19
CA ASN A 28 -9.91 8.43 -0.02
C ASN A 28 -8.96 7.97 -1.12
N LEU A 29 -7.90 8.76 -1.37
CA LEU A 29 -6.84 8.36 -2.28
C LEU A 29 -6.01 7.26 -1.64
N ALA A 30 -5.83 6.15 -2.36
CA ALA A 30 -5.21 4.94 -1.81
C ALA A 30 -3.80 5.16 -1.27
N TYR A 31 -3.06 6.16 -1.79
CA TYR A 31 -1.71 6.48 -1.32
C TYR A 31 -1.68 6.94 0.15
N LEU A 32 -2.77 7.50 0.69
CA LEU A 32 -2.82 8.02 2.06
C LEU A 32 -2.70 6.89 3.10
N GLY A 33 -3.16 5.68 2.75
CA GLY A 33 -3.05 4.48 3.59
C GLY A 33 -2.13 3.42 3.01
N ALA A 34 -1.43 3.72 1.91
CA ALA A 34 -0.59 2.74 1.25
C ALA A 34 0.61 2.39 2.14
N LYS A 35 0.73 1.10 2.49
CA LYS A 35 1.95 0.61 3.13
C LYS A 35 3.13 0.82 2.16
N PRO A 36 4.31 1.25 2.65
CA PRO A 36 5.48 1.35 1.80
C PRO A 36 5.76 -0.02 1.19
N ARG A 37 5.68 -0.09 -0.13
CA ARG A 37 6.05 -1.30 -0.86
C ARG A 37 7.56 -1.35 -0.82
N ASN A 38 8.12 -2.23 0.02
CA ASN A 38 9.57 -2.39 0.11
C ASN A 38 10.11 -2.80 -1.27
N LEU A 39 10.73 -1.85 -1.96
CA LEU A 39 11.25 -2.02 -3.31
C LEU A 39 12.56 -2.84 -3.33
N GLN A 40 13.04 -3.32 -2.17
CA GLN A 40 14.25 -4.13 -2.06
C GLN A 40 14.11 -5.49 -2.74
N SER A 41 12.90 -6.04 -2.91
CA SER A 41 12.73 -7.33 -3.58
C SER A 41 12.90 -7.31 -5.11
N ALA A 42 13.05 -6.13 -5.72
CA ALA A 42 13.27 -5.99 -7.16
C ALA A 42 14.72 -5.67 -7.55
N PHE A 43 15.60 -5.37 -6.59
CA PHE A 43 17.00 -4.98 -6.86
C PHE A 43 18.07 -5.93 -6.28
N THR A 44 17.70 -7.03 -5.62
CA THR A 44 18.68 -7.98 -5.05
C THR A 44 18.85 -9.22 -5.91
N ILE A 45 19.22 -9.08 -7.18
CA ILE A 45 19.95 -10.14 -7.93
C ILE A 45 21.42 -10.10 -7.45
N GLY A 46 21.70 -10.32 -6.17
CA GLY A 46 23.12 -10.44 -5.75
C GLY A 46 23.51 -10.25 -4.29
N VAL A 47 22.60 -10.06 -3.34
CA VAL A 47 22.99 -10.04 -1.92
C VAL A 47 21.95 -10.76 -1.09
N GLN A 48 22.28 -11.99 -0.67
CA GLN A 48 21.59 -12.65 0.43
C GLN A 48 21.59 -11.68 1.61
N GLN A 49 20.41 -11.28 2.04
CA GLN A 49 20.18 -10.77 3.39
C GLN A 49 20.65 -11.86 4.36
N LEU A 50 21.86 -11.71 4.89
CA LEU A 50 22.35 -12.52 5.99
C LEU A 50 21.44 -12.27 7.20
N HIS A 51 20.62 -13.25 7.51
CA HIS A 51 19.80 -13.27 8.71
C HIS A 51 20.71 -13.13 9.94
N PRO A 52 20.47 -12.19 10.87
CA PRO A 52 21.30 -12.02 12.06
C PRO A 52 21.16 -13.15 13.10
N ALA A 53 20.62 -14.32 12.74
CA ALA A 53 20.39 -15.43 13.66
C ALA A 53 21.65 -16.27 13.99
N PHE A 54 22.82 -15.95 13.44
CA PHE A 54 24.04 -16.75 13.59
C PHE A 54 25.13 -16.16 14.49
N ILE A 55 24.84 -15.10 15.26
CA ILE A 55 25.77 -14.64 16.30
C ILE A 55 25.38 -15.32 17.62
N GLN A 56 25.64 -16.62 17.75
CA GLN A 56 25.74 -17.27 19.04
C GLN A 56 27.12 -17.94 19.19
N ARG A 57 27.98 -17.20 19.91
CA ARG A 57 29.04 -17.64 20.84
C ARG A 57 30.21 -18.49 20.29
N PRO A 58 31.46 -18.01 20.43
CA PRO A 58 32.59 -18.87 20.74
C PRO A 58 32.90 -18.85 22.24
N PHE A 59 32.98 -20.05 22.81
CA PHE A 59 33.58 -20.52 24.08
C PHE A 59 33.49 -19.64 25.32
#